data_AF-A0A7W5HGU8-F1
#
_entry.id   AF-A0A7W5HGU8-F1
#
_cell.length_a   1.000
_cell.length_b   1.000
_cell.length_c   1.000
_cell.angle_alpha   90.00
_cell.angle_beta   90.00
_cell.angle_gamma   90.00
#
_symmetry.space_group_name_H-M   'P 1'
#
loop_
_entity.id
_entity.type
_entity.pdbx_description
1 polymer ?
#
loop_
_entity_poly.entity_id
_entity_poly.type
_entity_poly.pdbx_seq_one_letter_code
_entity_poly.pdbx_strand_id
1 'polypeptide(L)'
;MNDENSLNALEQQVRAAWEARCGVRRGPLDQADVDAIAEAAFALEGTKPTVEFIRRIAGGGSPNTIHPKLDAWFRQGRQAAGPSAVPAELITLWERLQADATRFAQDELSPLRAAIADDQAALAAEAAQLAASQAALADERATTERVVTAMREEFQGLQGRNEALQRELARVNDQAREAAEMIKQRNHEVERLQREGATAKTEHSHLTNLLAAADVRYASQQAELKAVREATLAIETQALALRAEAAESANALVKAQQRAELQDRELGAAQTTLATLTDRVDQLEQALQLAQTTAKADASLHDHVAADLRREREALVAVRAIAARASEALAASQATAAALVQERDRLHAVLMRVSPDEPTIVDNAPG
;
A
#
# COMPACT_ATOMS: atom_id res chain seq x y z
N MET A 1 -106.42 65.42 36.85
CA MET A 1 -106.27 64.35 37.86
C MET A 1 -105.18 64.81 38.82
N ASN A 2 -105.57 65.58 39.85
CA ASN A 2 -104.77 65.95 41.02
C ASN A 2 -105.73 65.78 42.21
N ASP A 3 -105.91 64.54 42.65
CA ASP A 3 -106.69 64.22 43.85
C ASP A 3 -105.78 64.28 45.10
N GLU A 4 -105.10 65.42 45.29
CA GLU A 4 -104.39 65.76 46.54
C GLU A 4 -105.27 66.51 47.54
N ASN A 5 -106.57 66.67 47.24
CA ASN A 5 -107.50 67.47 48.03
C ASN A 5 -108.62 66.64 48.71
N SER A 6 -108.34 65.38 49.00
CA SER A 6 -109.19 64.60 49.89
C SER A 6 -108.97 65.09 51.32
N LEU A 7 -109.87 65.96 51.79
CA LEU A 7 -109.96 66.39 53.18
C LEU A 7 -109.88 65.14 54.09
N ASN A 8 -109.01 65.16 55.10
CA ASN A 8 -108.95 64.09 56.11
C ASN A 8 -110.36 63.94 56.76
N ALA A 9 -110.70 62.76 57.28
CA ALA A 9 -112.01 62.49 57.89
C ALA A 9 -112.41 63.57 58.92
N LEU A 10 -111.44 64.05 59.71
CA LEU A 10 -111.60 65.18 60.61
C LEU A 10 -112.00 66.47 59.89
N GLU A 11 -111.29 66.82 58.82
CA GLU A 11 -111.54 68.07 58.08
C GLU A 11 -112.91 68.05 57.40
N GLN A 12 -113.39 66.88 56.98
CA GLN A 12 -114.75 66.69 56.47
C GLN A 12 -115.81 66.89 57.56
N GLN A 13 -115.57 66.35 58.77
CA GLN A 13 -116.47 66.52 59.91
C GLN A 13 -116.52 67.98 60.39
N VAL A 14 -115.37 68.63 60.52
CA VAL A 14 -115.29 70.05 60.89
C VAL A 14 -115.96 70.92 59.83
N ARG A 15 -115.74 70.62 58.54
CA ARG A 15 -116.39 71.31 57.43
C ARG A 15 -117.91 71.14 57.48
N ALA A 16 -118.41 69.92 57.69
CA ALA A 16 -119.84 69.67 57.81
C ALA A 16 -120.46 70.40 59.02
N ALA A 17 -119.77 70.42 60.17
CA ALA A 17 -120.22 71.14 61.36
C ALA A 17 -120.24 72.67 61.14
N TRP A 18 -119.23 73.21 60.45
CA TRP A 18 -119.18 74.61 60.06
C TRP A 18 -120.28 74.97 59.06
N GLU A 19 -120.44 74.21 57.98
CA GLU A 19 -121.47 74.43 56.96
C GLU A 19 -122.89 74.30 57.54
N ALA A 20 -123.11 73.43 58.53
CA ALA A 20 -124.38 73.33 59.25
C ALA A 20 -124.70 74.59 60.08
N ARG A 21 -123.68 75.31 60.57
CA ARG A 21 -123.83 76.47 61.45
C ARG A 21 -123.87 77.80 60.69
N CYS A 22 -123.11 77.92 59.60
CA CYS A 22 -122.94 79.16 58.84
C CYS A 22 -123.57 79.12 57.44
N GLY A 23 -124.01 77.95 56.96
CA GLY A 23 -124.47 77.72 55.60
C GLY A 23 -123.33 77.64 54.57
N VAL A 24 -123.64 77.22 53.34
CA VAL A 24 -122.65 77.19 52.25
C VAL A 24 -122.38 78.63 51.77
N ARG A 25 -121.26 79.19 52.20
CA ARG A 25 -120.89 80.58 51.88
C ARG A 25 -120.11 80.68 50.57
N ARG A 26 -120.36 81.75 49.78
CA ARG A 26 -119.58 82.15 48.61
C ARG A 26 -119.09 83.59 48.82
N GLY A 27 -117.97 83.78 49.50
CA GLY A 27 -117.41 85.10 49.81
C GLY A 27 -116.13 85.05 50.67
N PRO A 28 -115.49 86.20 50.95
CA PRO A 28 -114.31 86.25 51.83
C PRO A 28 -114.65 85.88 53.28
N LEU A 29 -113.78 85.11 53.95
CA LEU A 29 -113.99 84.67 55.34
C LEU A 29 -114.08 85.86 56.30
N ASP A 30 -115.13 85.91 57.12
CA ASP A 30 -115.24 86.85 58.22
C ASP A 30 -114.68 86.25 59.54
N GLN A 31 -114.79 87.01 60.64
CA GLN A 31 -114.32 86.53 61.96
C GLN A 31 -115.16 85.35 62.47
N ALA A 32 -116.47 85.38 62.25
CA ALA A 32 -117.39 84.35 62.74
C ALA A 32 -117.16 83.00 62.03
N ASP A 33 -116.79 83.03 60.74
CA ASP A 33 -116.39 81.84 60.00
C ASP A 33 -115.14 81.19 60.60
N VAL A 34 -114.10 81.99 60.88
CA VAL A 34 -112.85 81.52 61.48
C VAL A 34 -113.08 80.99 62.90
N ASP A 35 -113.90 81.67 63.68
CA ASP A 35 -114.27 81.25 65.05
C ASP A 35 -115.04 79.93 65.03
N ALA A 36 -116.00 79.76 64.13
CA ALA A 36 -116.81 78.55 64.02
C ALA A 36 -115.99 77.34 63.55
N ILE A 37 -115.08 77.53 62.59
CA ILE A 37 -114.16 76.46 62.14
C ILE A 37 -113.19 76.10 63.28
N ALA A 38 -112.62 77.09 63.95
CA ALA A 38 -111.68 76.87 65.06
C ALA A 38 -112.35 76.17 66.26
N GLU A 39 -113.59 76.56 66.61
CA GLU A 39 -114.39 75.94 67.66
C GLU A 39 -114.75 74.49 67.31
N ALA A 40 -115.21 74.23 66.08
CA ALA A 40 -115.54 72.87 65.63
C ALA A 40 -114.31 71.96 65.58
N ALA A 41 -113.14 72.48 65.17
CA ALA A 41 -111.88 71.74 65.19
C ALA A 41 -111.45 71.37 66.62
N PHE A 42 -111.56 72.32 67.53
CA PHE A 42 -111.20 72.12 68.92
C PHE A 42 -112.16 71.15 69.63
N ALA A 43 -113.46 71.22 69.34
CA ALA A 43 -114.46 70.34 69.94
C ALA A 43 -114.32 68.87 69.52
N LEU A 44 -113.84 68.60 68.31
CA LEU A 44 -113.77 67.22 67.78
C LEU A 44 -112.50 66.46 68.19
N GLU A 45 -111.33 67.11 68.20
CA GLU A 45 -110.05 66.43 68.54
C GLU A 45 -109.21 67.14 69.60
N GLY A 46 -109.62 68.31 70.08
CA GLY A 46 -108.79 69.13 70.99
C GLY A 46 -107.53 69.70 70.31
N THR A 47 -107.40 69.57 68.99
CA THR A 47 -106.22 70.00 68.24
C THR A 47 -106.24 71.52 68.05
N LYS A 48 -105.08 72.17 68.18
CA LYS A 48 -104.93 73.61 67.96
C LYS A 48 -105.11 73.94 66.46
N PRO A 49 -106.14 74.72 66.06
CA PRO A 49 -106.36 75.04 64.65
C PRO A 49 -105.19 75.87 64.09
N THR A 50 -104.74 75.52 62.87
CA THR A 50 -103.68 76.25 62.14
C THR A 50 -104.27 77.04 60.97
N VAL A 51 -103.55 78.04 60.48
CA VAL A 51 -104.00 78.87 59.33
C VAL A 51 -104.28 78.02 58.10
N GLU A 52 -103.42 77.05 57.79
CA GLU A 52 -103.60 76.15 56.64
C GLU A 52 -104.79 75.21 56.82
N PHE A 53 -105.06 74.76 58.05
CA PHE A 53 -106.23 73.93 58.36
C PHE A 53 -107.54 74.68 58.09
N ILE A 54 -107.65 75.92 58.57
CA ILE A 54 -108.84 76.76 58.33
C ILE A 54 -109.01 77.05 56.84
N ARG A 55 -107.90 77.31 56.14
CA ARG A 55 -107.89 77.57 54.70
C ARG A 55 -108.35 76.37 53.88
N ARG A 56 -107.99 75.15 54.30
CA ARG A 56 -108.41 73.90 53.66
C ARG A 56 -109.89 73.63 53.86
N ILE A 57 -110.42 73.88 55.05
CA ILE A 57 -111.84 73.70 55.39
C ILE A 57 -112.72 74.72 54.69
N ALA A 58 -112.32 75.99 54.72
CA ALA A 58 -113.07 77.08 54.09
C ALA A 58 -112.90 77.12 52.56
N GLY A 59 -112.00 76.30 52.00
CA GLY A 59 -111.73 76.23 50.56
C GLY A 59 -111.02 77.46 49.98
N GLY A 60 -110.43 78.31 50.82
CA GLY A 60 -109.78 79.55 50.40
C GLY A 60 -109.47 80.52 51.54
N GLY A 61 -109.05 81.72 51.17
CA GLY A 61 -108.63 82.77 52.09
C GLY A 61 -107.11 83.01 52.07
N SER A 62 -106.72 84.28 52.10
CA SER A 62 -105.31 84.66 52.21
C SER A 62 -104.84 84.41 53.65
N PRO A 63 -103.64 83.84 53.87
CA PRO A 63 -103.03 83.73 55.19
C PRO A 63 -103.04 85.06 55.96
N ASN A 64 -102.86 86.19 55.25
CA ASN A 64 -102.88 87.54 55.83
C ASN A 64 -104.26 87.96 56.38
N THR A 65 -105.34 87.32 55.94
CA THR A 65 -106.71 87.58 56.40
C THR A 65 -107.12 86.63 57.52
N ILE A 66 -106.67 85.36 57.47
CA ILE A 66 -107.01 84.33 58.45
C ILE A 66 -106.19 84.51 59.74
N HIS A 67 -104.89 84.84 59.63
CA HIS A 67 -104.00 84.92 60.79
C HIS A 67 -104.46 85.93 61.85
N PRO A 68 -104.82 87.19 61.53
CA PRO A 68 -105.29 88.14 62.56
C PRO A 68 -106.60 87.68 63.23
N LYS A 69 -107.44 86.96 62.50
CA LYS A 69 -108.74 86.45 62.99
C LYS A 69 -108.55 85.24 63.90
N LEU A 70 -107.70 84.31 63.51
CA LEU A 70 -107.34 83.15 64.32
C LEU A 70 -106.63 83.57 65.61
N ASP A 71 -105.77 84.60 65.55
CA ASP A 71 -105.15 85.19 66.73
C ASP A 71 -106.15 85.88 67.67
N ALA A 72 -107.21 86.48 67.13
CA ALA A 72 -108.28 87.04 67.94
C ALA A 72 -109.06 85.94 68.68
N TRP A 73 -109.37 84.83 68.00
CA TRP A 73 -110.01 83.66 68.59
C TRP A 73 -109.16 83.05 69.72
N PHE A 74 -107.86 82.84 69.48
CA PHE A 74 -106.95 82.31 70.53
C PHE A 74 -106.85 83.23 71.75
N ARG A 75 -106.93 84.55 71.56
CA ARG A 75 -106.92 85.52 72.67
C ARG A 75 -108.21 85.44 73.49
N GLN A 76 -109.36 85.29 72.83
CA GLN A 76 -110.64 85.09 73.52
C GLN A 76 -110.68 83.74 74.26
N GLY A 77 -110.20 82.65 73.66
CA GLY A 77 -110.14 81.34 74.31
C GLY A 77 -109.24 81.31 75.55
N ARG A 78 -108.11 82.03 75.54
CA ARG A 78 -107.25 82.18 76.72
C ARG A 78 -107.85 83.05 77.83
N GLN A 79 -108.79 83.94 77.51
CA GLN A 79 -109.53 84.71 78.51
C GLN A 79 -110.73 83.92 79.07
N ALA A 80 -111.31 83.01 78.30
CA ALA A 80 -112.38 82.11 78.73
C ALA A 80 -111.87 80.92 79.57
N ALA A 81 -110.66 80.45 79.32
CA ALA A 81 -109.93 79.56 80.22
C ALA A 81 -109.46 80.36 81.44
N GLY A 82 -110.38 80.64 82.36
CA GLY A 82 -110.04 81.10 83.72
C GLY A 82 -109.05 80.14 84.38
N PRO A 83 -108.40 80.54 85.50
CA PRO A 83 -107.47 79.68 86.22
C PRO A 83 -108.15 78.33 86.46
N SER A 84 -107.61 77.29 85.82
CA SER A 84 -108.04 75.91 85.96
C SER A 84 -108.26 75.64 87.45
N ALA A 85 -109.53 75.47 87.84
CA ALA A 85 -109.93 75.09 89.19
C ALA A 85 -109.61 73.61 89.45
N VAL A 86 -108.49 73.12 88.93
CA VAL A 86 -107.92 71.84 89.30
C VAL A 86 -107.20 72.11 90.64
N PRO A 87 -107.67 71.50 91.73
CA PRO A 87 -107.03 71.63 93.04
C PRO A 87 -105.53 71.31 92.94
N ALA A 88 -104.69 72.07 93.65
CA ALA A 88 -103.23 71.88 93.64
C ALA A 88 -102.83 70.44 94.07
N GLU A 89 -103.69 69.80 94.86
CA GLU A 89 -103.59 68.42 95.30
C GLU A 89 -103.69 67.41 94.13
N LEU A 90 -104.50 67.71 93.12
CA LEU A 90 -104.63 66.87 91.92
C LEU A 90 -103.41 67.03 90.98
N ILE A 91 -102.84 68.23 90.89
CA ILE A 91 -101.61 68.49 90.12
C ILE A 91 -100.43 67.75 90.77
N THR A 92 -100.26 67.88 92.08
CA THR A 92 -99.19 67.19 92.82
C THR A 92 -99.36 65.67 92.79
N LEU A 93 -100.59 65.16 92.85
CA LEU A 93 -100.87 63.73 92.67
C LEU A 93 -100.51 63.25 91.25
N TRP A 94 -100.83 64.05 90.22
CA TRP A 94 -100.49 63.74 88.84
C TRP A 94 -98.98 63.74 88.59
N GLU A 95 -98.27 64.75 89.07
CA GLU A 95 -96.80 64.82 88.98
C GLU A 95 -96.13 63.63 89.68
N ARG A 96 -96.67 63.23 90.84
CA ARG A 96 -96.20 62.04 91.56
C ARG A 96 -96.46 60.76 90.77
N LEU A 97 -97.66 60.59 90.21
CA LEU A 97 -97.99 59.45 89.35
C LEU A 97 -97.08 59.39 88.12
N GLN A 98 -96.80 60.54 87.51
CA GLN A 98 -95.90 60.64 86.36
C GLN A 98 -94.45 60.28 86.74
N ALA A 99 -93.97 60.75 87.89
CA ALA A 99 -92.65 60.40 88.41
C ALA A 99 -92.54 58.90 88.74
N ASP A 100 -93.55 58.32 89.39
CA ASP A 100 -93.59 56.89 89.71
C ASP A 100 -93.68 56.03 88.44
N ALA A 101 -94.48 56.43 87.44
CA ALA A 101 -94.56 55.75 86.14
C ALA A 101 -93.22 55.84 85.36
N THR A 102 -92.55 56.99 85.41
CA THR A 102 -91.24 57.17 84.77
C THR A 102 -90.18 56.31 85.46
N ARG A 103 -90.17 56.26 86.80
CA ARG A 103 -89.26 55.39 87.56
C ARG A 103 -89.52 53.92 87.23
N PHE A 104 -90.78 53.49 87.24
CA PHE A 104 -91.14 52.11 86.89
C PHE A 104 -90.69 51.74 85.47
N ALA A 105 -90.90 52.62 84.49
CA ALA A 105 -90.44 52.40 83.12
C ALA A 105 -88.91 52.37 83.00
N GLN A 106 -88.20 53.19 83.79
CA GLN A 106 -86.73 53.16 83.84
C GLN A 106 -86.23 51.86 84.48
N ASP A 107 -86.85 51.42 85.56
CA ASP A 107 -86.52 50.18 86.27
C ASP A 107 -86.73 48.95 85.37
N GLU A 108 -87.80 48.91 84.56
CA GLU A 108 -88.02 47.83 83.58
C GLU A 108 -87.13 47.92 82.33
N LEU A 109 -86.87 49.11 81.80
CA LEU A 109 -86.07 49.27 80.57
C LEU A 109 -84.56 49.16 80.81
N SER A 110 -84.09 49.45 82.02
CA SER A 110 -82.66 49.36 82.38
C SER A 110 -82.05 47.98 82.12
N PRO A 111 -82.62 46.86 82.63
CA PRO A 111 -82.08 45.52 82.36
C PRO A 111 -82.16 45.14 80.87
N LEU A 112 -83.20 45.56 80.16
CA LEU A 112 -83.32 45.31 78.72
C LEU A 112 -82.25 46.05 77.92
N ARG A 113 -81.94 47.30 78.28
CA ARG A 113 -80.85 48.07 77.65
C ARG A 113 -79.48 47.46 77.95
N ALA A 114 -79.27 46.98 79.17
CA ALA A 114 -78.05 46.26 79.53
C ALA A 114 -77.90 44.98 78.71
N ALA A 115 -78.96 44.17 78.61
CA ALA A 115 -78.97 42.94 77.80
C ALA A 115 -78.67 43.22 76.31
N ILE A 116 -79.27 44.25 75.72
CA ILE A 116 -78.98 44.64 74.33
C ILE A 116 -77.52 45.09 74.16
N ALA A 117 -76.96 45.81 75.12
CA ALA A 117 -75.55 46.23 75.09
C ALA A 117 -74.60 45.03 75.19
N ASP A 118 -74.94 44.05 76.05
CA ASP A 118 -74.18 42.81 76.19
C ASP A 118 -74.25 41.95 74.92
N ASP A 119 -75.44 41.81 74.31
CA ASP A 119 -75.62 41.11 73.04
C ASP A 119 -74.85 41.79 71.89
N GLN A 120 -74.85 43.12 71.84
CA GLN A 120 -74.08 43.88 70.85
C GLN A 120 -72.57 43.68 71.05
N ALA A 121 -72.09 43.65 72.30
CA ALA A 121 -70.70 43.38 72.60
C ALA A 121 -70.30 41.95 72.22
N ALA A 122 -71.17 40.96 72.48
CA ALA A 122 -70.95 39.57 72.10
C ALA A 122 -70.88 39.40 70.58
N LEU A 123 -71.83 39.97 69.83
CA LEU A 123 -71.83 39.93 68.36
C LEU A 123 -70.60 40.64 67.77
N ALA A 124 -70.17 41.76 68.35
CA ALA A 124 -68.97 42.45 67.91
C ALA A 124 -67.70 41.60 68.14
N ALA A 125 -67.62 40.88 69.26
CA ALA A 125 -66.52 39.96 69.55
C ALA A 125 -66.52 38.76 68.58
N GLU A 126 -67.68 38.17 68.30
CA GLU A 126 -67.82 37.08 67.32
C GLU A 126 -67.45 37.54 65.90
N ALA A 127 -67.89 38.73 65.49
CA ALA A 127 -67.55 39.30 64.19
C ALA A 127 -66.03 39.55 64.07
N ALA A 128 -65.39 40.04 65.14
CA ALA A 128 -63.94 40.23 65.16
C ALA A 128 -63.19 38.89 65.08
N GLN A 129 -63.66 37.86 65.78
CA GLN A 129 -63.07 36.52 65.72
C GLN A 129 -63.24 35.88 64.32
N LEU A 130 -64.41 36.03 63.71
CA LEU A 130 -64.67 35.57 62.35
C LEU A 130 -63.76 36.30 61.36
N ALA A 131 -63.63 37.62 61.44
CA ALA A 131 -62.73 38.40 60.59
C ALA A 131 -61.26 37.96 60.75
N ALA A 132 -60.81 37.71 61.98
CA ALA A 132 -59.46 37.20 62.26
C ALA A 132 -59.23 35.81 61.65
N SER A 133 -60.21 34.89 61.78
CA SER A 133 -60.11 33.55 61.18
C SER A 133 -60.10 33.60 59.64
N GLN A 134 -60.91 34.48 59.04
CA GLN A 134 -60.93 34.67 57.59
C GLN A 134 -59.60 35.24 57.07
N ALA A 135 -59.00 36.18 57.80
CA ALA A 135 -57.67 36.69 57.49
C ALA A 135 -56.60 35.59 57.57
N ALA A 136 -56.60 34.78 58.63
CA ALA A 136 -55.67 33.66 58.78
C ALA A 136 -55.79 32.63 57.65
N LEU A 137 -57.02 32.27 57.25
CA LEU A 137 -57.27 31.36 56.13
C LEU A 137 -56.85 31.96 54.79
N ALA A 138 -57.02 33.27 54.60
CA ALA A 138 -56.55 33.96 53.39
C ALA A 138 -55.02 33.93 53.30
N ASP A 139 -54.32 34.13 54.42
CA ASP A 139 -52.86 34.04 54.49
C ASP A 139 -52.34 32.60 54.24
N GLU A 140 -53.02 31.59 54.80
CA GLU A 140 -52.70 30.18 54.54
C GLU A 140 -52.90 29.82 53.05
N ARG A 141 -53.98 30.30 52.42
CA ARG A 141 -54.21 30.13 50.98
C ARG A 141 -53.14 30.82 50.14
N ALA A 142 -52.80 32.07 50.46
CA ALA A 142 -51.75 32.79 49.76
C ALA A 142 -50.38 32.12 49.90
N THR A 143 -50.05 31.57 51.07
CA THR A 143 -48.78 30.86 51.28
C THR A 143 -48.74 29.52 50.54
N THR A 144 -49.81 28.73 50.60
CA THR A 144 -49.92 27.46 49.86
C THR A 144 -49.87 27.68 48.34
N GLU A 145 -50.55 28.70 47.82
CA GLU A 145 -50.47 29.07 46.39
C GLU A 145 -49.06 29.46 45.96
N ARG A 146 -48.32 30.22 46.79
CA ARG A 146 -46.90 30.55 46.52
C ARG A 146 -46.04 29.29 46.48
N VAL A 147 -46.21 28.37 47.43
CA VAL A 147 -45.46 27.10 47.46
C VAL A 147 -45.77 26.24 46.24
N VAL A 148 -47.05 26.10 45.87
CA VAL A 148 -47.47 25.33 44.68
C VAL A 148 -46.89 25.95 43.41
N THR A 149 -46.88 27.28 43.31
CA THR A 149 -46.31 27.99 42.16
C THR A 149 -44.79 27.75 42.08
N ALA A 150 -44.08 27.89 43.20
CA ALA A 150 -42.64 27.62 43.25
C ALA A 150 -42.30 26.15 42.89
N MET A 151 -43.06 25.19 43.39
CA MET A 151 -42.88 23.77 43.05
C MET A 151 -43.15 23.49 41.57
N ARG A 152 -44.15 24.15 40.96
CA ARG A 152 -44.42 24.02 39.52
C ARG A 152 -43.27 24.58 38.68
N GLU A 153 -42.74 25.74 39.05
CA GLU A 153 -41.58 26.35 38.38
C GLU A 153 -40.34 25.45 38.51
N GLU A 154 -40.08 24.89 39.69
CA GLU A 154 -38.97 23.95 39.91
C GLU A 154 -39.15 22.68 39.07
N PHE A 155 -40.35 22.10 39.04
CA PHE A 155 -40.66 20.92 38.24
C PHE A 155 -40.47 21.18 36.74
N GLN A 156 -40.97 22.32 36.23
CA GLN A 156 -40.75 22.73 34.85
C GLN A 156 -39.26 22.94 34.54
N GLY A 157 -38.51 23.52 35.47
CA GLY A 157 -37.06 23.67 35.36
C GLY A 157 -36.33 22.32 35.29
N LEU A 158 -36.70 21.36 36.15
CA LEU A 158 -36.15 20.01 36.14
C LEU A 158 -36.52 19.24 34.87
N GLN A 159 -37.77 19.37 34.40
CA GLN A 159 -38.21 18.77 33.15
C GLN A 159 -37.42 19.32 31.96
N GLY A 160 -37.23 20.66 31.88
CA GLY A 160 -36.43 21.29 30.85
C GLY A 160 -34.95 20.86 30.88
N ARG A 161 -34.36 20.68 32.08
CA ARG A 161 -33.00 20.11 32.22
C ARG A 161 -32.95 18.66 31.76
N ASN A 162 -33.97 17.85 32.08
CA ASN A 162 -34.03 16.47 31.64
C ASN A 162 -34.11 16.36 30.11
N GLU A 163 -34.95 17.18 29.47
CA GLU A 163 -35.05 17.27 28.01
C GLU A 163 -33.75 17.77 27.35
N ALA A 164 -33.03 18.68 27.99
CA ALA A 164 -31.71 19.13 27.53
C ALA A 164 -30.68 17.98 27.60
N LEU A 165 -30.62 17.26 28.73
CA LEU A 165 -29.74 16.11 28.90
C LEU A 165 -30.07 14.96 27.94
N GLN A 166 -31.35 14.69 27.69
CA GLN A 166 -31.76 13.70 26.70
C GLN A 166 -31.30 14.06 25.28
N ARG A 167 -31.41 15.34 24.90
CA ARG A 167 -30.89 15.83 23.61
C ARG A 167 -29.37 15.74 23.53
N GLU A 168 -28.66 16.01 24.61
CA GLU A 168 -27.21 15.86 24.68
C GLU A 168 -26.79 14.40 24.55
N LEU A 169 -27.45 13.49 25.28
CA LEU A 169 -27.22 12.04 25.15
C LEU A 169 -27.49 11.53 23.73
N ALA A 170 -28.56 12.01 23.08
CA ALA A 170 -28.83 11.68 21.68
C ALA A 170 -27.69 12.13 20.75
N ARG A 171 -27.22 13.38 20.92
CA ARG A 171 -26.09 13.91 20.13
C ARG A 171 -24.80 13.10 20.34
N VAL A 172 -24.45 12.77 21.58
CA VAL A 172 -23.27 11.97 21.89
C VAL A 172 -23.39 10.56 21.30
N ASN A 173 -24.58 9.95 21.36
CA ASN A 173 -24.83 8.64 20.73
C ASN A 173 -24.70 8.68 19.21
N ASP A 174 -25.20 9.74 18.56
CA ASP A 174 -25.06 9.90 17.11
C ASP A 174 -23.59 10.11 16.72
N GLN A 175 -22.84 10.93 17.47
CA GLN A 175 -21.40 11.10 17.31
C GLN A 175 -20.64 9.77 17.49
N ALA A 176 -21.02 8.96 18.48
CA ALA A 176 -20.41 7.65 18.70
C ALA A 176 -20.69 6.68 17.54
N ARG A 177 -21.89 6.73 16.96
CA ARG A 177 -22.25 5.93 15.76
C ARG A 177 -21.45 6.37 14.53
N GLU A 178 -21.34 7.68 14.29
CA GLU A 178 -20.54 8.22 13.20
C GLU A 178 -19.06 7.83 13.34
N ALA A 179 -18.51 7.95 14.55
CA ALA A 179 -17.14 7.53 14.84
C ALA A 179 -16.94 6.02 14.62
N ALA A 180 -17.89 5.18 15.03
CA ALA A 180 -17.84 3.74 14.80
C ALA A 180 -17.86 3.38 13.30
N GLU A 181 -18.70 4.05 12.51
CA GLU A 181 -18.74 3.86 11.06
C GLU A 181 -17.44 4.35 10.39
N MET A 182 -16.88 5.48 10.83
CA MET A 182 -15.56 5.93 10.34
C MET A 182 -14.45 4.93 10.66
N ILE A 183 -14.41 4.37 11.88
CA ILE A 183 -13.44 3.33 12.26
C ILE A 183 -13.62 2.10 11.38
N LYS A 184 -14.87 1.67 11.13
CA LYS A 184 -15.17 0.55 10.25
C LYS A 184 -14.67 0.79 8.83
N GLN A 185 -14.92 1.98 8.26
CA GLN A 185 -14.42 2.36 6.93
C GLN A 185 -12.89 2.37 6.88
N ARG A 186 -12.23 2.93 7.91
CA ARG A 186 -10.76 2.95 8.00
C ARG A 186 -10.17 1.56 8.11
N ASN A 187 -10.81 0.65 8.84
CA ASN A 187 -10.38 -0.74 8.93
C ASN A 187 -10.48 -1.47 7.58
N HIS A 188 -11.57 -1.26 6.84
CA HIS A 188 -11.70 -1.81 5.48
C HIS A 188 -10.60 -1.29 4.55
N GLU A 189 -10.27 -0.01 4.66
CA GLU A 189 -9.20 0.61 3.87
C GLU A 189 -7.81 0.05 4.26
N VAL A 190 -7.54 -0.11 5.55
CA VAL A 190 -6.31 -0.74 6.04
C VAL A 190 -6.20 -2.18 5.54
N GLU A 191 -7.28 -2.97 5.60
CA GLU A 191 -7.30 -4.33 5.05
C GLU A 191 -7.06 -4.35 3.54
N ARG A 192 -7.66 -3.41 2.78
CA ARG A 192 -7.44 -3.27 1.34
C ARG A 192 -5.97 -2.99 1.05
N LEU A 193 -5.38 -2.00 1.72
CA LEU A 193 -3.96 -1.64 1.55
C LEU A 193 -3.03 -2.77 1.98
N GLN A 194 -3.38 -3.54 3.02
CA GLN A 194 -2.61 -4.72 3.42
C GLN A 194 -2.64 -5.82 2.34
N ARG A 195 -3.81 -6.08 1.73
CA ARG A 195 -3.92 -7.02 0.61
C ARG A 195 -3.09 -6.56 -0.58
N GLU A 196 -3.17 -5.28 -0.95
CA GLU A 196 -2.38 -4.69 -2.04
C GLU A 196 -0.87 -4.73 -1.75
N GLY A 197 -0.47 -4.46 -0.50
CA GLY A 197 0.93 -4.61 -0.08
C GLY A 197 1.41 -6.07 -0.16
N ALA A 198 0.56 -7.03 0.19
CA ALA A 198 0.88 -8.45 0.08
C ALA A 198 1.02 -8.89 -1.38
N THR A 199 0.11 -8.47 -2.27
CA THR A 199 0.20 -8.77 -3.71
C THR A 199 1.45 -8.14 -4.33
N ALA A 200 1.71 -6.85 -4.04
CA ALA A 200 2.92 -6.18 -4.52
C ALA A 200 4.20 -6.86 -4.02
N LYS A 201 4.22 -7.35 -2.78
CA LYS A 201 5.36 -8.12 -2.25
C LYS A 201 5.54 -9.45 -2.97
N THR A 202 4.46 -10.16 -3.31
CA THR A 202 4.54 -11.41 -4.09
C THR A 202 4.98 -11.16 -5.53
N GLU A 203 4.53 -10.07 -6.16
CA GLU A 203 4.97 -9.68 -7.49
C GLU A 203 6.45 -9.29 -7.49
N HIS A 204 6.87 -8.51 -6.50
CA HIS A 204 8.27 -8.12 -6.35
C HIS A 204 9.18 -9.34 -6.13
N SER A 205 8.79 -10.29 -5.28
CA SER A 205 9.57 -11.52 -5.09
C SER A 205 9.59 -12.38 -6.35
N HIS A 206 8.48 -12.46 -7.09
CA HIS A 206 8.43 -13.16 -8.37
C HIS A 206 9.36 -12.52 -9.41
N LEU A 207 9.31 -11.20 -9.58
CA LEU A 207 10.21 -10.46 -10.48
C LEU A 207 11.68 -10.61 -10.07
N THR A 208 11.97 -10.58 -8.78
CA THR A 208 13.33 -10.80 -8.26
C THR A 208 13.83 -12.21 -8.60
N ASN A 209 12.98 -13.23 -8.44
CA ASN A 209 13.31 -14.60 -8.82
C ASN A 209 13.50 -14.75 -10.34
N LEU A 210 12.68 -14.07 -11.17
CA LEU A 210 12.83 -14.06 -12.62
C LEU A 210 14.15 -13.41 -13.05
N LEU A 211 14.52 -12.28 -12.43
CA LEU A 211 15.80 -11.61 -12.68
C LEU A 211 16.97 -12.51 -12.29
N ALA A 212 16.95 -13.12 -11.09
CA ALA A 212 17.98 -14.06 -10.68
C ALA A 212 18.11 -15.26 -11.63
N ALA A 213 16.99 -15.81 -12.11
CA ALA A 213 16.99 -16.89 -13.09
C ALA A 213 17.55 -16.44 -14.45
N ALA A 214 17.25 -15.20 -14.88
CA ALA A 214 17.81 -14.62 -16.10
C ALA A 214 19.33 -14.41 -15.97
N ASP A 215 19.82 -13.94 -14.82
CA ASP A 215 21.26 -13.77 -14.54
C ASP A 215 22.00 -15.11 -14.60
N VAL A 216 21.44 -16.17 -14.01
CA VAL A 216 22.02 -17.53 -14.10
C VAL A 216 22.07 -18.02 -15.54
N ARG A 217 21.01 -17.81 -16.33
CA ARG A 217 21.00 -18.18 -17.75
C ARG A 217 22.03 -17.41 -18.54
N TYR A 218 22.15 -16.11 -18.30
CA TYR A 218 23.15 -15.27 -18.94
C TYR A 218 24.58 -15.71 -18.58
N ALA A 219 24.85 -16.02 -17.31
CA ALA A 219 26.13 -16.55 -16.88
C ALA A 219 26.45 -17.91 -17.52
N SER A 220 25.46 -18.81 -17.63
CA SER A 220 25.60 -20.09 -18.33
C SER A 220 25.93 -19.89 -19.82
N GLN A 221 25.21 -19.00 -20.50
CA GLN A 221 25.47 -18.67 -21.90
C GLN A 221 26.87 -18.07 -22.11
N GLN A 222 27.31 -17.19 -21.21
CA GLN A 222 28.67 -16.65 -21.26
C GLN A 222 29.73 -17.74 -21.05
N ALA A 223 29.49 -18.67 -20.14
CA ALA A 223 30.38 -19.82 -19.92
C ALA A 223 30.41 -20.75 -21.14
N GLU A 224 29.26 -21.05 -21.74
CA GLU A 224 29.17 -21.83 -22.98
C GLU A 224 29.89 -21.15 -24.15
N LEU A 225 29.67 -19.84 -24.36
CA LEU A 225 30.38 -19.08 -25.39
C LEU A 225 31.89 -19.09 -25.16
N LYS A 226 32.34 -18.96 -23.91
CA LYS A 226 33.77 -19.08 -23.57
C LYS A 226 34.30 -20.48 -23.88
N ALA A 227 33.59 -21.54 -23.49
CA ALA A 227 33.97 -22.91 -23.77
C ALA A 227 34.02 -23.21 -25.28
N VAL A 228 33.05 -22.70 -26.06
CA VAL A 228 33.04 -22.82 -27.52
C VAL A 228 34.23 -22.08 -28.13
N ARG A 229 34.56 -20.87 -27.65
CA ARG A 229 35.76 -20.14 -28.11
C ARG A 229 37.04 -20.90 -27.81
N GLU A 230 37.18 -21.43 -26.60
CA GLU A 230 38.34 -22.25 -26.21
C GLU A 230 38.45 -23.54 -27.03
N ALA A 231 37.33 -24.23 -27.27
CA ALA A 231 37.29 -25.41 -28.13
C ALA A 231 37.63 -25.07 -29.59
N THR A 232 37.14 -23.95 -30.12
CA THR A 232 37.45 -23.49 -31.48
C THR A 232 38.95 -23.19 -31.60
N LEU A 233 39.53 -22.50 -30.61
CA LEU A 233 40.96 -22.22 -30.58
C LEU A 233 41.78 -23.50 -30.45
N ALA A 234 41.34 -24.48 -29.65
CA ALA A 234 41.96 -25.80 -29.57
C ALA A 234 41.93 -26.53 -30.91
N ILE A 235 40.79 -26.55 -31.60
CA ILE A 235 40.65 -27.14 -32.94
C ILE A 235 41.55 -26.42 -33.95
N GLU A 236 41.63 -25.09 -33.92
CA GLU A 236 42.52 -24.32 -34.78
C GLU A 236 44.00 -24.66 -34.53
N THR A 237 44.42 -24.74 -33.25
CA THR A 237 45.79 -25.13 -32.90
C THR A 237 46.10 -26.56 -33.33
N GLN A 238 45.16 -27.49 -33.17
CA GLN A 238 45.31 -28.88 -33.63
C GLN A 238 45.36 -28.96 -35.16
N ALA A 239 44.53 -28.19 -35.88
CA ALA A 239 44.56 -28.13 -37.33
C ALA A 239 45.88 -27.54 -37.84
N LEU A 240 46.44 -26.53 -37.16
CA LEU A 240 47.77 -26.01 -37.47
C LEU A 240 48.87 -27.05 -37.20
N ALA A 241 48.81 -27.78 -36.09
CA ALA A 241 49.76 -28.85 -35.79
C ALA A 241 49.70 -29.97 -36.84
N LEU A 242 48.49 -30.44 -37.19
CA LEU A 242 48.30 -31.44 -38.25
C LEU A 242 48.76 -30.92 -39.62
N ARG A 243 48.58 -29.64 -39.92
CA ARG A 243 49.14 -29.03 -41.15
C ARG A 243 50.66 -28.99 -41.14
N ALA A 244 51.27 -28.69 -39.99
CA ALA A 244 52.73 -28.73 -39.84
C ALA A 244 53.26 -30.15 -40.02
N GLU A 245 52.63 -31.15 -39.40
CA GLU A 245 52.97 -32.57 -39.55
C GLU A 245 52.75 -33.08 -40.99
N ALA A 246 51.66 -32.64 -41.65
CA ALA A 246 51.42 -32.91 -43.06
C ALA A 246 52.50 -32.26 -43.96
N ALA A 247 52.95 -31.05 -43.63
CA ALA A 247 54.04 -30.39 -44.36
C ALA A 247 55.39 -31.08 -44.11
N GLU A 248 55.66 -31.54 -42.89
CA GLU A 248 56.84 -32.34 -42.56
C GLU A 248 56.86 -33.68 -43.28
N SER A 249 55.73 -34.41 -43.28
CA SER A 249 55.59 -35.68 -44.01
C SER A 249 55.67 -35.48 -45.52
N ALA A 250 55.10 -34.40 -46.08
CA ALA A 250 55.28 -34.04 -47.49
C ALA A 250 56.75 -33.74 -47.80
N ASN A 251 57.44 -32.97 -46.96
CA ASN A 251 58.87 -32.70 -47.11
C ASN A 251 59.72 -33.98 -46.99
N ALA A 252 59.35 -34.89 -46.08
CA ALA A 252 59.99 -36.20 -45.94
C ALA A 252 59.77 -37.06 -47.19
N LEU A 253 58.58 -37.02 -47.79
CA LEU A 253 58.26 -37.72 -49.03
C LEU A 253 59.04 -37.15 -50.22
N VAL A 254 59.17 -35.82 -50.35
CA VAL A 254 60.03 -35.19 -51.36
C VAL A 254 61.49 -35.60 -51.16
N LYS A 255 62.00 -35.60 -49.92
CA LYS A 255 63.36 -36.09 -49.63
C LYS A 255 63.53 -37.58 -49.94
N ALA A 256 62.52 -38.40 -49.68
CA ALA A 256 62.53 -39.82 -50.01
C ALA A 256 62.51 -40.04 -51.53
N GLN A 257 61.71 -39.27 -52.27
CA GLN A 257 61.69 -39.26 -53.74
C GLN A 257 63.06 -38.84 -54.31
N GLN A 258 63.67 -37.78 -53.78
CA GLN A 258 65.03 -37.37 -54.18
C GLN A 258 66.08 -38.44 -53.89
N ARG A 259 65.96 -39.17 -52.76
CA ARG A 259 66.84 -40.32 -52.45
C ARG A 259 66.60 -41.47 -53.42
N ALA A 260 65.35 -41.77 -53.78
CA ALA A 260 65.02 -42.80 -54.76
C ALA A 260 65.56 -42.44 -56.16
N GLU A 261 65.44 -41.18 -56.59
CA GLU A 261 66.02 -40.71 -57.85
C GLU A 261 67.55 -40.77 -57.87
N LEU A 262 68.21 -40.45 -56.74
CA LEU A 262 69.66 -40.63 -56.59
C LEU A 262 70.04 -42.11 -56.65
N GLN A 263 69.28 -42.98 -56.00
CA GLN A 263 69.48 -44.42 -56.09
C GLN A 263 69.27 -44.95 -57.51
N ASP A 264 68.26 -44.48 -58.24
CA ASP A 264 68.04 -44.86 -59.65
C ASP A 264 69.16 -44.35 -60.56
N ARG A 265 69.74 -43.17 -60.28
CA ARG A 265 70.93 -42.68 -60.98
C ARG A 265 72.17 -43.50 -60.64
N GLU A 266 72.35 -43.90 -59.39
CA GLU A 266 73.42 -44.80 -58.96
C GLU A 266 73.25 -46.20 -59.56
N LEU A 267 72.02 -46.70 -59.68
CA LEU A 267 71.68 -47.98 -60.32
C LEU A 267 71.91 -47.90 -61.83
N GLY A 268 71.56 -46.78 -62.46
CA GLY A 268 71.90 -46.50 -63.86
C GLY A 268 73.42 -46.40 -64.09
N ALA A 269 74.15 -45.73 -63.19
CA ALA A 269 75.61 -45.67 -63.22
C ALA A 269 76.24 -47.07 -63.01
N ALA A 270 75.72 -47.84 -62.05
CA ALA A 270 76.13 -49.21 -61.78
C ALA A 270 75.86 -50.13 -62.98
N GLN A 271 74.71 -49.97 -63.64
CA GLN A 271 74.37 -50.69 -64.88
C GLN A 271 75.27 -50.30 -66.04
N THR A 272 75.63 -49.02 -66.19
CA THR A 272 76.61 -48.61 -67.20
C THR A 272 78.00 -49.16 -66.91
N THR A 273 78.43 -49.24 -65.64
CA THR A 273 79.69 -49.90 -65.27
C THR A 273 79.64 -51.41 -65.48
N LEU A 274 78.48 -52.04 -65.28
CA LEU A 274 78.28 -53.46 -65.54
C LEU A 274 78.30 -53.73 -67.05
N ALA A 275 77.70 -52.85 -67.87
CA ALA A 275 77.81 -52.89 -69.32
C ALA A 275 79.26 -52.68 -69.79
N THR A 276 80.03 -51.77 -69.18
CA THR A 276 81.46 -51.60 -69.52
C THR A 276 82.31 -52.79 -69.08
N LEU A 277 81.99 -53.42 -67.94
CA LEU A 277 82.65 -54.64 -67.50
C LEU A 277 82.26 -55.86 -68.36
N THR A 278 81.05 -55.90 -68.90
CA THR A 278 80.60 -56.94 -69.83
C THR A 278 81.29 -56.79 -71.19
N ASP A 279 81.37 -55.56 -71.73
CA ASP A 279 82.19 -55.25 -72.91
C ASP A 279 83.67 -55.58 -72.68
N ARG A 280 84.18 -55.41 -71.45
CA ARG A 280 85.55 -55.77 -71.08
C ARG A 280 85.76 -57.29 -71.02
N VAL A 281 84.75 -58.05 -70.58
CA VAL A 281 84.76 -59.51 -70.60
C VAL A 281 84.70 -60.03 -72.03
N ASP A 282 83.86 -59.46 -72.89
CA ASP A 282 83.78 -59.82 -74.32
C ASP A 282 85.10 -59.50 -75.06
N GLN A 283 85.75 -58.37 -74.73
CA GLN A 283 87.09 -58.03 -75.23
C GLN A 283 88.17 -59.02 -74.74
N LEU A 284 88.06 -59.50 -73.49
CA LEU A 284 88.97 -60.50 -72.94
C LEU A 284 88.72 -61.90 -73.51
N GLU A 285 87.48 -62.27 -73.82
CA GLU A 285 87.15 -63.53 -74.51
C GLU A 285 87.59 -63.52 -75.97
N GLN A 286 87.48 -62.39 -76.68
CA GLN A 286 88.07 -62.24 -78.01
C GLN A 286 89.60 -62.29 -77.98
N ALA A 287 90.25 -61.71 -76.97
CA ALA A 287 91.69 -61.82 -76.76
C ALA A 287 92.13 -63.26 -76.40
N LEU A 288 91.29 -64.00 -75.67
CA LEU A 288 91.53 -65.41 -75.32
C LEU A 288 91.34 -66.34 -76.53
N GLN A 289 90.35 -66.08 -77.38
CA GLN A 289 90.18 -66.82 -78.65
C GLN A 289 91.32 -66.53 -79.64
N LEU A 290 91.80 -65.28 -79.73
CA LEU A 290 93.02 -64.96 -80.49
C LEU A 290 94.25 -65.69 -79.92
N ALA A 291 94.42 -65.68 -78.60
CA ALA A 291 95.53 -66.37 -77.92
C ALA A 291 95.46 -67.91 -78.06
N GLN A 292 94.27 -68.50 -78.16
CA GLN A 292 94.08 -69.93 -78.39
C GLN A 292 94.31 -70.34 -79.85
N THR A 293 94.10 -69.44 -80.81
CA THR A 293 94.49 -69.67 -82.22
C THR A 293 95.99 -69.50 -82.46
N THR A 294 96.67 -68.62 -81.72
CA THR A 294 98.14 -68.49 -81.77
C THR A 294 98.83 -69.60 -80.97
N ALA A 295 98.26 -70.08 -79.86
CA ALA A 295 98.81 -71.21 -79.11
C ALA A 295 98.68 -72.57 -79.84
N LYS A 296 97.67 -72.75 -80.71
CA LYS A 296 97.58 -73.92 -81.61
C LYS A 296 98.52 -73.82 -82.82
N ALA A 297 98.95 -72.63 -83.21
CA ALA A 297 99.99 -72.41 -84.21
C ALA A 297 101.41 -72.65 -83.63
N ASP A 298 101.66 -72.23 -82.38
CA ASP A 298 102.97 -72.41 -81.72
C ASP A 298 103.24 -73.85 -81.23
N ALA A 299 102.20 -74.64 -80.94
CA ALA A 299 102.35 -76.07 -80.66
C ALA A 299 102.75 -76.90 -81.91
N SER A 300 102.31 -76.49 -83.09
CA SER A 300 102.68 -77.15 -84.36
C SER A 300 104.11 -76.86 -84.82
N LEU A 301 104.68 -75.74 -84.35
CA LEU A 301 106.05 -75.32 -84.60
C LEU A 301 107.04 -76.00 -83.64
N HIS A 302 106.62 -76.28 -82.41
CA HIS A 302 107.44 -77.00 -81.44
C HIS A 302 107.63 -78.49 -81.78
N ASP A 303 106.62 -79.15 -82.36
CA ASP A 303 106.73 -80.54 -82.81
C ASP A 303 107.56 -80.69 -84.10
N HIS A 304 107.58 -79.68 -84.99
CA HIS A 304 108.46 -79.68 -86.17
C HIS A 304 109.94 -79.44 -85.79
N VAL A 305 110.22 -78.51 -84.88
CA VAL A 305 111.60 -78.22 -84.44
C VAL A 305 112.18 -79.35 -83.59
N ALA A 306 111.36 -80.09 -82.83
CA ALA A 306 111.80 -81.27 -82.08
C ALA A 306 112.08 -82.51 -82.97
N ALA A 307 111.40 -82.63 -84.12
CA ALA A 307 111.66 -83.67 -85.11
C ALA A 307 112.95 -83.40 -85.92
N ASP A 308 113.22 -82.13 -86.27
CA ASP A 308 114.41 -81.75 -87.02
C ASP A 308 115.69 -81.78 -86.16
N LEU A 309 115.61 -81.48 -84.86
CA LEU A 309 116.76 -81.64 -83.94
C LEU A 309 117.12 -83.11 -83.64
N ARG A 310 116.18 -84.05 -83.79
CA ARG A 310 116.47 -85.49 -83.70
C ARG A 310 117.14 -86.01 -84.97
N ARG A 311 116.68 -85.58 -86.16
CA ARG A 311 117.30 -85.94 -87.44
C ARG A 311 118.71 -85.40 -87.60
N GLU A 312 118.98 -84.17 -87.17
CA GLU A 312 120.32 -83.58 -87.16
C GLU A 312 121.28 -84.30 -86.19
N ARG A 313 120.80 -84.72 -85.01
CA ARG A 313 121.62 -85.48 -84.05
C ARG A 313 121.94 -86.90 -84.50
N GLU A 314 121.03 -87.57 -85.21
CA GLU A 314 121.29 -88.89 -85.82
C GLU A 314 122.26 -88.79 -87.02
N ALA A 315 122.18 -87.70 -87.81
CA ALA A 315 123.14 -87.42 -88.89
C ALA A 315 124.56 -87.13 -88.37
N LEU A 316 124.69 -86.44 -87.23
CA LEU A 316 125.99 -86.13 -86.60
C LEU A 316 126.67 -87.35 -85.96
N VAL A 317 125.90 -88.35 -85.52
CA VAL A 317 126.41 -89.64 -85.05
C VAL A 317 126.86 -90.52 -86.23
N ALA A 318 126.15 -90.49 -87.37
CA ALA A 318 126.55 -91.20 -88.59
C ALA A 318 127.84 -90.63 -89.22
N VAL A 319 128.01 -89.30 -89.22
CA VAL A 319 129.23 -88.65 -89.75
C VAL A 319 130.45 -88.86 -88.83
N ARG A 320 130.26 -88.92 -87.51
CA ARG A 320 131.34 -89.27 -86.57
C ARG A 320 131.78 -90.74 -86.66
N ALA A 321 130.86 -91.66 -86.99
CA ALA A 321 131.20 -93.07 -87.25
C ALA A 321 131.99 -93.25 -88.58
N ILE A 322 131.74 -92.40 -89.57
CA ILE A 322 132.47 -92.39 -90.85
C ILE A 322 133.86 -91.75 -90.69
N ALA A 323 133.98 -90.68 -89.88
CA ALA A 323 135.27 -90.05 -89.56
C ALA A 323 136.19 -90.95 -88.71
N ALA A 324 135.63 -91.74 -87.78
CA ALA A 324 136.40 -92.70 -86.99
C ALA A 324 136.95 -93.87 -87.84
N ARG A 325 136.16 -94.37 -88.81
CA ARG A 325 136.60 -95.40 -89.77
C ARG A 325 137.64 -94.87 -90.77
N ALA A 326 137.57 -93.59 -91.14
CA ALA A 326 138.58 -92.94 -91.96
C ALA A 326 139.91 -92.72 -91.21
N SER A 327 139.88 -92.43 -89.90
CA SER A 327 141.10 -92.33 -89.09
C SER A 327 141.75 -93.69 -88.80
N GLU A 328 140.97 -94.77 -88.65
CA GLU A 328 141.52 -96.14 -88.53
C GLU A 328 142.12 -96.64 -89.85
N ALA A 329 141.52 -96.32 -91.00
CA ALA A 329 142.08 -96.65 -92.32
C ALA A 329 143.36 -95.85 -92.64
N LEU A 330 143.44 -94.59 -92.19
CA LEU A 330 144.65 -93.77 -92.34
C LEU A 330 145.79 -94.28 -91.45
N ALA A 331 145.50 -94.67 -90.20
CA ALA A 331 146.48 -95.28 -89.28
C ALA A 331 146.97 -96.66 -89.79
N ALA A 332 146.09 -97.46 -90.41
CA ALA A 332 146.48 -98.73 -91.04
C ALA A 332 147.36 -98.53 -92.29
N SER A 333 147.10 -97.49 -93.10
CA SER A 333 147.93 -97.15 -94.27
C SER A 333 149.30 -96.57 -93.89
N GLN A 334 149.37 -95.82 -92.78
CA GLN A 334 150.62 -95.26 -92.25
C GLN A 334 151.49 -96.34 -91.58
N ALA A 335 150.88 -97.36 -90.97
CA ALA A 335 151.59 -98.54 -90.47
C ALA A 335 152.18 -99.41 -91.60
N THR A 336 151.50 -99.49 -92.76
CA THR A 336 152.02 -100.18 -93.96
C THR A 336 153.09 -99.37 -94.69
N ALA A 337 153.00 -98.03 -94.70
CA ALA A 337 154.05 -97.16 -95.20
C ALA A 337 155.31 -97.18 -94.33
N ALA A 338 155.17 -97.22 -93.00
CA ALA A 338 156.29 -97.37 -92.07
C ALA A 338 156.98 -98.74 -92.21
N ALA A 339 156.23 -99.82 -92.42
CA ALA A 339 156.78 -101.16 -92.69
C ALA A 339 157.55 -101.22 -94.02
N LEU A 340 157.09 -100.51 -95.06
CA LEU A 340 157.78 -100.43 -96.36
C LEU A 340 159.06 -99.57 -96.30
N VAL A 341 159.11 -98.53 -95.47
CA VAL A 341 160.34 -97.76 -95.20
C VAL A 341 161.34 -98.57 -94.39
N GLN A 342 160.88 -99.35 -93.41
CA GLN A 342 161.73 -100.25 -92.63
C GLN A 342 162.33 -101.36 -93.51
N GLU A 343 161.57 -101.88 -94.48
CA GLU A 343 162.05 -102.90 -95.42
C GLU A 343 162.97 -102.30 -96.50
N ARG A 344 162.72 -101.05 -96.94
CA ARG A 344 163.65 -100.29 -97.79
C ARG A 344 164.99 -100.07 -97.10
N ASP A 345 164.98 -99.66 -95.83
CA ASP A 345 166.21 -99.36 -95.09
C ASP A 345 166.98 -100.66 -94.75
N ARG A 346 166.26 -101.77 -94.53
CA ARG A 346 166.84 -103.10 -94.39
C ARG A 346 167.48 -103.59 -95.69
N LEU A 347 166.85 -103.33 -96.84
CA LEU A 347 167.40 -103.64 -98.17
C LEU A 347 168.58 -102.73 -98.53
N HIS A 348 168.57 -101.46 -98.13
CA HIS A 348 169.70 -100.55 -98.30
C HIS A 348 170.91 -100.96 -97.45
N ALA A 349 170.69 -101.40 -96.20
CA ALA A 349 171.76 -101.87 -95.33
C ALA A 349 172.39 -103.21 -95.78
N VAL A 350 171.62 -104.09 -96.44
CA VAL A 350 172.15 -105.33 -97.03
C VAL A 350 172.87 -105.06 -98.35
N LEU A 351 172.41 -104.10 -99.15
CA LEU A 351 173.09 -103.70 -100.39
C LEU A 351 174.42 -102.98 -100.15
N MET A 352 174.60 -102.31 -99.00
CA MET A 352 175.88 -101.67 -98.65
C MET A 352 176.95 -102.63 -98.10
N ARG A 353 176.68 -103.94 -98.01
CA ARG A 353 177.63 -104.96 -97.51
C ARG A 353 178.45 -105.70 -98.59
N VAL A 354 178.25 -105.49 -99.91
CA VAL A 354 178.95 -106.30 -100.96
C VAL A 354 179.32 -105.55 -102.27
N SER A 355 179.66 -104.25 -102.28
CA SER A 355 180.36 -103.66 -103.43
C SER A 355 181.16 -102.40 -103.06
N PRO A 356 182.47 -102.30 -103.38
CA PRO A 356 183.34 -101.23 -102.89
C PRO A 356 183.53 -100.05 -103.87
N ASP A 357 183.87 -98.89 -103.29
CA ASP A 357 184.38 -97.61 -103.85
C ASP A 357 183.48 -96.66 -104.68
N GLU A 358 182.88 -95.69 -103.95
CA GLU A 358 182.87 -94.19 -104.07
C GLU A 358 182.56 -93.40 -105.37
N PRO A 359 182.17 -92.08 -105.31
CA PRO A 359 181.59 -91.27 -104.22
C PRO A 359 180.41 -90.32 -104.59
N THR A 360 179.52 -90.13 -103.58
CA THR A 360 178.90 -88.88 -103.05
C THR A 360 178.40 -87.74 -103.97
N ILE A 361 177.08 -87.44 -103.92
CA ILE A 361 176.45 -86.18 -103.42
C ILE A 361 174.96 -86.05 -103.87
N VAL A 362 174.06 -86.42 -102.95
CA VAL A 362 172.73 -85.88 -102.53
C VAL A 362 171.64 -85.50 -103.58
N ASP A 363 170.60 -86.35 -103.63
CA ASP A 363 169.30 -86.34 -104.36
C ASP A 363 168.33 -85.19 -103.97
N ASN A 364 167.64 -84.55 -104.93
CA ASN A 364 166.27 -84.79 -105.47
C ASN A 364 165.10 -84.63 -104.46
N ALA A 365 164.23 -83.62 -104.61
CA ALA A 365 163.06 -83.52 -105.52
C ALA A 365 161.73 -83.77 -104.73
N PRO A 366 160.53 -83.55 -105.31
CA PRO A 366 159.92 -82.22 -105.37
C PRO A 366 158.43 -82.21 -104.96
N GLY A 367 157.93 -81.05 -104.52
CA GLY A 367 156.49 -80.78 -104.34
C GLY A 367 156.15 -80.20 -102.99
#